data_AF-A0AAD8F0V4-F1
#
_entry.id   AF-A0AAD8F0V4-F1
#
_cell.length_a   1.000
_cell.length_b   1.000
_cell.length_c   1.000
_cell.angle_alpha   90.00
_cell.angle_beta   90.00
_cell.angle_gamma   90.00
#
_symmetry.space_group_name_H-M   'P 1'
#
loop_
_entity.id
_entity.type
_entity.pdbx_description
1 polymer ?
#
loop_
_entity_poly.entity_id
_entity_poly.type
_entity_poly.pdbx_seq_one_letter_code
_entity_poly.pdbx_strand_id
1 'polypeptide(L)'
;CSEGYWGLMCTNECPKQCSRNCHIKNGQCNTICFGYSDPPLCQAECASGQWGINCSARCSSGCYKSSCNRISGICDQGCFGYSDPPTCRSKCSRGLWGINCSETCSEGCLNSSCNALTGHCDKGCLGYSNPPLCNLTCSSGEWGDNCSETCSERCYNSSCNRTNGVCDQGCLGYNDPPECNS
;
A
#
# COMPACT_ATOMS: atom_id res chain seq x y z
N CYS A 1 -33.69 36.93 -13.29
CA CYS A 1 -33.87 36.62 -14.71
C CYS A 1 -34.35 35.18 -14.82
N SER A 2 -35.16 34.84 -15.82
CA SER A 2 -35.48 33.45 -16.17
C SER A 2 -34.22 32.70 -16.63
N GLU A 3 -34.26 31.36 -16.62
CA GLU A 3 -33.17 30.55 -17.17
C GLU A 3 -32.77 31.03 -18.56
N GLY A 4 -31.46 31.12 -18.80
CA GLY A 4 -30.89 31.60 -20.05
C GLY A 4 -30.80 33.12 -20.23
N TYR A 5 -31.14 33.92 -19.22
CA TYR A 5 -31.02 35.39 -19.28
C TYR A 5 -30.23 35.98 -18.10
N TRP A 6 -29.56 37.11 -18.33
CA TRP A 6 -28.78 37.85 -17.33
C TRP A 6 -28.84 39.38 -17.54
N GLY A 7 -28.24 40.12 -16.61
CA GLY A 7 -28.16 41.58 -16.63
C GLY A 7 -29.24 42.25 -15.77
N LEU A 8 -29.08 43.57 -15.53
CA LEU A 8 -29.95 44.35 -14.64
C LEU A 8 -31.44 44.29 -15.07
N MET A 9 -31.69 44.22 -16.38
CA MET A 9 -33.02 44.16 -16.98
C MET A 9 -33.40 42.77 -17.52
N CYS A 10 -32.56 41.75 -17.33
CA CYS A 10 -32.78 40.38 -17.83
C CYS A 10 -33.01 40.25 -19.35
N THR A 11 -32.42 41.16 -20.13
CA THR A 11 -32.54 41.19 -21.59
C THR A 11 -31.37 40.49 -22.30
N ASN A 12 -30.29 40.19 -21.59
CA ASN A 12 -29.10 39.59 -22.22
C ASN A 12 -29.22 38.08 -22.17
N GLU A 13 -29.01 37.40 -23.29
CA GLU A 13 -28.99 35.94 -23.35
C GLU A 13 -27.68 35.37 -22.79
N CYS A 14 -27.76 34.21 -22.15
CA CYS A 14 -26.60 33.45 -21.72
C CYS A 14 -25.79 32.91 -22.92
N PRO A 15 -24.46 32.76 -22.79
CA PRO A 15 -23.64 32.13 -23.82
C PRO A 15 -24.14 30.73 -24.20
N LYS A 16 -24.01 30.33 -25.48
CA LYS A 16 -24.51 29.04 -25.99
C LYS A 16 -24.01 27.83 -25.20
N GLN A 17 -22.76 27.87 -24.74
CA GLN A 17 -22.13 26.83 -23.95
C GLN A 17 -22.73 26.67 -22.54
N CYS A 18 -23.44 27.67 -22.01
CA CYS A 18 -24.15 27.62 -20.74
C CYS A 18 -25.54 28.26 -20.85
N SER A 19 -26.26 27.91 -21.92
CA SER A 19 -27.48 28.59 -22.36
C SER A 19 -28.62 28.60 -21.35
N ARG A 20 -28.58 27.77 -20.30
CA ARG A 20 -29.57 27.74 -19.21
C ARG A 20 -29.09 28.40 -17.92
N ASN A 21 -27.80 28.29 -17.61
CA ASN A 21 -27.23 28.69 -16.31
C ASN A 21 -25.94 29.51 -16.50
N CYS A 22 -26.10 30.83 -16.62
CA CYS A 22 -25.02 31.79 -16.54
C CYS A 22 -25.24 32.77 -15.37
N HIS A 23 -24.18 33.42 -14.91
CA HIS A 23 -24.22 34.28 -13.74
C HIS A 23 -25.10 35.52 -13.98
N ILE A 24 -26.11 35.71 -13.13
CA ILE A 24 -27.21 36.68 -13.33
C ILE A 24 -26.75 38.13 -13.52
N LYS A 25 -25.59 38.52 -12.99
CA LYS A 25 -25.10 39.91 -13.08
C LYS A 25 -24.23 40.18 -14.32
N ASN A 26 -23.44 39.22 -14.77
CA ASN A 26 -22.39 39.45 -15.78
C ASN A 26 -22.39 38.43 -16.93
N GLY A 27 -23.32 37.47 -16.94
CA GLY A 27 -23.49 36.50 -18.02
C GLY A 27 -22.40 35.44 -18.13
N GLN A 28 -21.47 35.38 -17.18
CA GLN A 28 -20.37 34.42 -17.22
C GLN A 28 -20.88 33.01 -16.88
N CYS A 29 -20.41 32.01 -17.63
CA CYS A 29 -20.67 30.62 -17.31
C CYS A 29 -19.90 30.18 -16.06
N ASN A 30 -20.43 29.21 -15.32
CA ASN A 30 -19.68 28.57 -14.25
C ASN A 30 -18.48 27.80 -14.84
N THR A 31 -17.30 27.96 -14.25
CA THR A 31 -16.07 27.27 -14.68
C THR A 31 -15.57 26.25 -13.66
N ILE A 32 -16.32 26.05 -12.56
CA ILE A 32 -15.96 25.17 -11.45
C ILE A 32 -16.96 24.01 -11.40
N CYS A 33 -16.45 22.80 -11.60
CA CYS A 33 -17.20 21.54 -11.51
C CYS A 33 -16.60 20.67 -10.39
N PHE A 34 -17.37 20.35 -9.35
CA PHE A 34 -16.89 19.51 -8.24
C PHE A 34 -17.14 18.03 -8.55
N GLY A 35 -16.07 17.25 -8.78
CA GLY A 35 -16.17 15.85 -9.14
C GLY A 35 -16.62 15.58 -10.58
N TYR A 36 -16.65 16.63 -11.41
CA TYR A 36 -16.94 16.60 -12.83
C TYR A 36 -15.91 17.47 -13.56
N SER A 37 -15.80 17.31 -14.87
CA SER A 37 -14.92 18.05 -15.77
C SER A 37 -15.75 18.95 -16.69
N ASP A 38 -15.33 19.15 -17.94
CA ASP A 38 -16.09 19.84 -19.00
C ASP A 38 -16.90 21.10 -18.60
N PRO A 39 -16.29 22.11 -17.94
CA PRO A 39 -16.96 23.37 -17.71
C PRO A 39 -17.39 24.00 -19.04
N PRO A 40 -18.58 24.60 -19.10
CA PRO A 40 -19.43 24.95 -17.97
C PRO A 40 -20.56 23.95 -17.65
N LEU A 41 -20.61 22.80 -18.34
CA LEU A 41 -21.73 21.87 -18.26
C LEU A 41 -21.62 20.93 -17.05
N CYS A 42 -20.40 20.59 -16.63
CA CYS A 42 -20.14 19.68 -15.51
C CYS A 42 -20.88 18.33 -15.67
N GLN A 43 -20.82 17.73 -16.85
CA GLN A 43 -21.52 16.49 -17.19
C GLN A 43 -20.60 15.27 -17.21
N ALA A 44 -19.33 15.46 -17.53
CA ALA A 44 -18.35 14.38 -17.55
C ALA A 44 -17.79 14.17 -16.14
N GLU A 45 -18.14 13.06 -15.48
CA GLU A 45 -17.57 12.66 -14.19
C GLU A 45 -16.04 12.55 -14.25
N CYS A 46 -15.36 12.79 -13.13
CA CYS A 46 -13.93 12.54 -13.05
C CYS A 46 -13.61 11.08 -13.37
N ALA A 47 -12.56 10.89 -14.18
CA ALA A 47 -12.03 9.57 -14.43
C ALA A 47 -11.51 8.94 -13.12
N SER A 48 -11.49 7.60 -13.08
CA SER A 48 -10.92 6.86 -11.94
C SER A 48 -9.51 7.36 -11.63
N GLY A 49 -9.22 7.60 -10.34
CA GLY A 49 -7.95 8.18 -9.91
C GLY A 49 -7.90 9.71 -9.89
N GLN A 50 -8.98 10.41 -10.27
CA GLN A 50 -9.06 11.87 -10.24
C GLN A 50 -10.23 12.36 -9.36
N TRP A 51 -10.07 13.54 -8.78
CA TRP A 51 -11.09 14.15 -7.94
C TRP A 51 -10.97 15.68 -7.86
N GLY A 52 -11.94 16.29 -7.18
CA GLY A 52 -11.93 17.71 -6.83
C GLY A 52 -12.47 18.60 -7.94
N ILE A 53 -12.01 19.85 -7.95
CA ILE A 53 -12.46 20.87 -8.91
C ILE A 53 -11.91 20.51 -10.29
N ASN A 54 -12.79 20.39 -11.28
CA ASN A 54 -12.47 20.10 -12.67
C ASN A 54 -11.56 18.87 -12.82
N CYS A 55 -11.65 17.92 -11.88
CA CYS A 55 -10.82 16.71 -11.83
C CYS A 55 -9.31 16.98 -11.81
N SER A 56 -8.90 18.13 -11.26
CA SER A 56 -7.50 18.56 -11.28
C SER A 56 -6.63 17.84 -10.24
N ALA A 57 -7.22 17.19 -9.24
CA ALA A 57 -6.49 16.45 -8.22
C ALA A 57 -6.46 14.95 -8.53
N ARG A 58 -5.44 14.26 -8.02
CA ARG A 58 -5.30 12.79 -8.11
C ARG A 58 -5.54 12.13 -6.77
N CYS A 59 -6.09 10.92 -6.79
CA CYS A 59 -6.22 10.11 -5.58
C CYS A 59 -4.85 9.87 -4.93
N SER A 60 -4.83 9.76 -3.60
CA SER A 60 -3.61 9.41 -2.87
C SER A 60 -3.05 8.08 -3.39
N SER A 61 -1.71 7.97 -3.47
CA SER A 61 -1.05 6.71 -3.80
C SER A 61 -1.29 5.63 -2.74
N GLY A 62 -1.73 6.02 -1.54
CA GLY A 62 -2.16 5.09 -0.49
C GLY A 62 -3.57 4.54 -0.70
N CYS A 63 -4.38 5.09 -1.60
CA CYS A 63 -5.69 4.53 -1.90
C CYS A 63 -5.54 3.22 -2.68
N TYR A 64 -6.24 2.16 -2.24
CA TYR A 64 -6.24 0.90 -2.95
C TYR A 64 -6.79 1.07 -4.38
N LYS A 65 -6.05 0.52 -5.36
CA LYS A 65 -6.33 0.68 -6.80
C LYS A 65 -6.39 2.13 -7.29
N SER A 66 -5.77 3.08 -6.55
CA SER A 66 -5.88 4.51 -6.81
C SER A 66 -7.34 5.00 -6.85
N SER A 67 -8.26 4.35 -6.11
CA SER A 67 -9.68 4.69 -6.10
C SER A 67 -9.99 5.64 -4.95
N CYS A 68 -10.67 6.74 -5.27
CA CYS A 68 -11.12 7.69 -4.26
C CYS A 68 -12.39 8.41 -4.72
N ASN A 69 -13.11 8.96 -3.75
CA ASN A 69 -14.32 9.72 -3.99
C ASN A 69 -14.02 10.94 -4.88
N ARG A 70 -14.69 11.05 -6.02
CA ARG A 70 -14.47 12.10 -7.03
C ARG A 70 -14.64 13.55 -6.51
N ILE A 71 -15.36 13.76 -5.40
CA ILE A 71 -15.56 15.09 -4.83
C ILE A 71 -14.52 15.39 -3.73
N SER A 72 -14.36 14.47 -2.78
CA SER A 72 -13.57 14.70 -1.55
C SER A 72 -12.14 14.16 -1.59
N GLY A 73 -11.81 13.27 -2.54
CA GLY A 73 -10.49 12.65 -2.64
C GLY A 73 -10.20 11.56 -1.60
N ILE A 74 -11.17 11.27 -0.74
CA ILE A 74 -11.08 10.26 0.31
C ILE A 74 -11.12 8.86 -0.32
N CYS A 75 -10.23 7.95 0.11
CA CYS A 75 -10.14 6.61 -0.45
C CYS A 75 -11.42 5.81 -0.17
N ASP A 76 -11.99 5.19 -1.21
CA ASP A 76 -13.27 4.48 -1.12
C ASP A 76 -13.15 2.95 -1.18
N GLN A 77 -11.98 2.45 -1.58
CA GLN A 77 -11.66 1.01 -1.65
C GLN A 77 -10.66 0.57 -0.56
N GLY A 78 -10.39 1.43 0.43
CA GLY A 78 -9.42 1.19 1.50
C GLY A 78 -8.00 1.68 1.19
N CYS A 79 -7.08 1.30 2.07
CA CYS A 79 -5.70 1.81 2.10
C CYS A 79 -4.71 0.70 1.73
N PHE A 80 -3.80 0.91 0.79
CA PHE A 80 -2.83 -0.11 0.38
C PHE A 80 -1.45 0.21 0.91
N GLY A 81 -0.93 -0.60 1.84
CA GLY A 81 0.30 -0.33 2.60
C GLY A 81 0.17 0.78 3.65
N TYR A 82 -1.07 1.22 3.90
CA TYR A 82 -1.44 2.20 4.92
C TYR A 82 -2.62 1.68 5.74
N SER A 83 -2.79 2.19 6.95
CA SER A 83 -3.91 1.94 7.85
C SER A 83 -4.86 3.15 7.85
N ASP A 84 -5.63 3.36 8.92
CA ASP A 84 -6.57 4.49 9.08
C ASP A 84 -7.47 4.79 7.87
N PRO A 85 -8.20 3.81 7.32
CA PRO A 85 -9.20 4.12 6.31
C PRO A 85 -10.26 5.08 6.88
N PRO A 86 -10.72 6.06 6.09
CA PRO A 86 -10.46 6.20 4.66
C PRO A 86 -9.35 7.21 4.29
N THR A 87 -8.58 7.70 5.27
CA THR A 87 -7.56 8.76 5.05
C THR A 87 -6.20 8.24 4.62
N CYS A 88 -5.85 7.00 4.98
CA CYS A 88 -4.64 6.32 4.55
C CYS A 88 -3.35 7.12 4.81
N ARG A 89 -3.21 7.72 5.99
CA ARG A 89 -2.07 8.59 6.33
C ARG A 89 -0.97 7.85 7.09
N SER A 90 -1.31 6.78 7.78
CA SER A 90 -0.41 6.01 8.63
C SER A 90 0.05 4.79 7.86
N LYS A 91 1.37 4.59 7.72
CA LYS A 91 1.89 3.36 7.11
C LYS A 91 1.57 2.15 7.98
N CYS A 92 1.56 0.96 7.38
CA CYS A 92 1.46 -0.27 8.16
C CYS A 92 2.54 -0.36 9.24
N SER A 93 2.14 -0.85 10.40
CA SER A 93 3.08 -1.19 11.47
C SER A 93 3.98 -2.35 11.04
N ARG A 94 5.17 -2.44 11.63
CA ARG A 94 6.10 -3.55 11.37
C ARG A 94 5.38 -4.89 11.58
N GLY A 95 5.60 -5.82 10.64
CA GLY A 95 4.95 -7.13 10.67
C GLY A 95 3.63 -7.19 9.91
N LEU A 96 3.12 -6.07 9.39
CA LEU A 96 1.86 -6.01 8.64
C LEU A 96 2.04 -5.40 7.25
N TRP A 97 1.21 -5.84 6.30
CA TRP A 97 1.21 -5.35 4.92
C TRP A 97 -0.17 -5.50 4.25
N GLY A 98 -0.28 -5.03 3.01
CA GLY A 98 -1.46 -5.21 2.18
C GLY A 98 -2.56 -4.17 2.41
N ILE A 99 -3.81 -4.55 2.19
CA ILE A 99 -4.97 -3.65 2.27
C ILE A 99 -5.33 -3.47 3.74
N ASN A 100 -5.39 -2.21 4.19
CA ASN A 100 -5.65 -1.82 5.58
C ASN A 100 -4.71 -2.52 6.58
N CYS A 101 -3.54 -2.98 6.12
CA CYS A 101 -2.59 -3.75 6.91
C CYS A 101 -3.17 -5.05 7.50
N SER A 102 -4.06 -5.72 6.75
CA SER A 102 -4.71 -6.97 7.18
C SER A 102 -3.81 -8.19 7.11
N GLU A 103 -2.73 -8.14 6.34
CA GLU A 103 -1.85 -9.28 6.13
C GLU A 103 -0.63 -9.23 7.05
N THR A 104 -0.18 -10.38 7.53
CA THR A 104 1.05 -10.51 8.34
C THR A 104 2.24 -10.85 7.45
N CYS A 105 3.42 -10.30 7.77
CA CYS A 105 4.67 -10.71 7.13
C CYS A 105 4.93 -12.21 7.34
N SER A 106 5.68 -12.84 6.44
CA SER A 106 6.16 -14.22 6.65
C SER A 106 6.90 -14.33 7.99
N GLU A 107 6.67 -15.42 8.72
CA GLU A 107 7.42 -15.74 9.94
C GLU A 107 8.92 -15.88 9.67
N GLY A 108 9.29 -16.24 8.44
CA GLY A 108 10.66 -16.36 7.99
C GLY A 108 11.34 -15.03 7.70
N CYS A 109 10.60 -13.92 7.60
CA CYS A 109 11.23 -12.61 7.42
C CYS A 109 12.15 -12.32 8.60
N LEU A 110 13.40 -11.96 8.30
CA LEU A 110 14.31 -11.48 9.34
C LEU A 110 13.64 -10.33 10.08
N ASN A 111 13.66 -10.39 11.41
CA ASN A 111 13.09 -9.34 12.26
C ASN A 111 11.55 -9.18 12.11
N SER A 112 10.84 -10.15 11.51
CA SER A 112 9.39 -10.04 11.22
C SER A 112 9.05 -8.75 10.47
N SER A 113 9.95 -8.33 9.57
CA SER A 113 9.86 -7.06 8.84
C SER A 113 9.69 -7.35 7.36
N CYS A 114 8.66 -6.77 6.76
CA CYS A 114 8.41 -6.86 5.33
C CYS A 114 7.88 -5.53 4.78
N ASN A 115 7.91 -5.42 3.46
CA ASN A 115 7.40 -4.27 2.73
C ASN A 115 5.88 -4.15 2.93
N ALA A 116 5.42 -2.97 3.35
CA ALA A 116 4.01 -2.74 3.63
C ALA A 116 3.08 -2.92 2.40
N LEU A 117 3.60 -2.82 1.17
CA LEU A 117 2.81 -2.98 -0.06
C LEU A 117 2.83 -4.42 -0.56
N THR A 118 3.98 -5.08 -0.55
CA THR A 118 4.16 -6.38 -1.22
C THR A 118 4.27 -7.57 -0.28
N GLY A 119 4.46 -7.35 1.02
CA GLY A 119 4.70 -8.43 2.00
C GLY A 119 6.08 -9.08 1.89
N HIS A 120 6.94 -8.58 1.01
CA HIS A 120 8.28 -9.09 0.75
C HIS A 120 9.23 -8.75 1.90
N CYS A 121 10.01 -9.72 2.36
CA CYS A 121 10.98 -9.52 3.44
C CYS A 121 12.15 -8.66 2.94
N ASP A 122 12.26 -7.43 3.45
CA ASP A 122 13.26 -6.46 2.99
C ASP A 122 14.66 -6.69 3.57
N LYS A 123 14.77 -7.55 4.60
CA LYS A 123 16.00 -7.72 5.40
C LYS A 123 16.62 -9.12 5.31
N GLY A 124 16.09 -9.99 4.47
CA GLY A 124 16.50 -11.39 4.41
C GLY A 124 15.56 -12.33 5.16
N CYS A 125 16.00 -13.58 5.32
CA CYS A 125 15.18 -14.72 5.73
C CYS A 125 15.88 -15.48 6.87
N LEU A 126 15.36 -15.45 8.10
CA LEU A 126 16.02 -16.12 9.23
C LEU A 126 15.56 -17.57 9.37
N GLY A 127 16.43 -18.53 9.06
CA GLY A 127 16.08 -19.97 9.04
C GLY A 127 15.17 -20.36 7.88
N TYR A 128 15.06 -19.48 6.87
CA TYR A 128 14.38 -19.70 5.60
C TYR A 128 15.29 -19.18 4.47
N SER A 129 15.01 -19.57 3.24
CA SER A 129 15.72 -19.18 2.03
C SER A 129 14.81 -18.40 1.09
N ASN A 130 15.08 -18.39 -0.22
CA ASN A 130 14.27 -17.77 -1.27
C ASN A 130 13.76 -16.34 -0.98
N PRO A 131 14.66 -15.39 -0.64
CA PRO A 131 14.27 -13.99 -0.56
C PRO A 131 13.69 -13.51 -1.91
N PRO A 132 12.67 -12.63 -1.88
CA PRO A 132 12.15 -11.96 -0.69
C PRO A 132 10.92 -12.65 -0.04
N LEU A 133 10.57 -13.87 -0.45
CA LEU A 133 9.35 -14.55 0.04
C LEU A 133 9.58 -15.21 1.41
N CYS A 134 10.78 -15.72 1.66
CA CYS A 134 11.14 -16.40 2.91
C CYS A 134 10.12 -17.46 3.34
N ASN A 135 9.76 -18.36 2.42
CA ASN A 135 8.78 -19.42 2.67
C ASN A 135 9.33 -20.83 2.47
N LEU A 136 10.60 -20.97 2.07
CA LEU A 136 11.32 -22.24 2.04
C LEU A 136 12.22 -22.32 3.27
N THR A 137 12.04 -23.32 4.12
CA THR A 137 12.93 -23.55 5.27
C THR A 137 14.35 -23.90 4.81
N CYS A 138 15.36 -23.61 5.64
CA CYS A 138 16.71 -24.11 5.38
C CYS A 138 16.76 -25.63 5.27
N SER A 139 17.66 -26.13 4.42
CA SER A 139 17.92 -27.55 4.32
C SER A 139 18.58 -28.06 5.60
N SER A 140 18.50 -29.36 5.86
CA SER A 140 19.27 -29.97 6.95
C SER A 140 20.76 -29.69 6.77
N GLY A 141 21.41 -29.18 7.80
CA GLY A 141 22.83 -28.78 7.74
C GLY A 141 23.07 -27.30 7.46
N GLU A 142 22.02 -26.51 7.20
CA GLU A 142 22.11 -25.08 6.93
C GLU A 142 21.31 -24.26 7.96
N TRP A 143 21.78 -23.06 8.28
CA TRP A 143 21.11 -22.16 9.22
C TRP A 143 21.42 -20.68 8.95
N GLY A 144 20.79 -19.78 9.72
CA GLY A 144 21.08 -18.35 9.70
C GLY A 144 20.26 -17.56 8.68
N ASP A 145 20.79 -16.41 8.27
CA ASP A 145 20.14 -15.53 7.28
C ASP A 145 20.31 -16.08 5.87
N ASN A 146 19.20 -16.28 5.16
CA ASN A 146 19.13 -16.89 3.84
C ASN A 146 19.82 -18.27 3.76
N CYS A 147 19.93 -18.97 4.88
CA CYS A 147 20.63 -20.26 5.00
C CYS A 147 22.10 -20.18 4.57
N SER A 148 22.78 -19.06 4.83
CA SER A 148 24.16 -18.85 4.42
C SER A 148 25.20 -19.58 5.29
N GLU A 149 24.79 -20.05 6.46
CA GLU A 149 25.68 -20.71 7.42
C GLU A 149 25.48 -22.22 7.38
N THR A 150 26.56 -22.97 7.63
CA THR A 150 26.52 -24.42 7.78
C THR A 150 26.58 -24.83 9.25
N CYS A 151 25.90 -25.93 9.59
CA CYS A 151 25.98 -26.50 10.92
C CYS A 151 27.42 -26.96 11.24
N SER A 152 27.83 -26.82 12.50
CA SER A 152 29.12 -27.31 12.96
C SER A 152 29.28 -28.81 12.70
N GLU A 153 30.47 -29.23 12.26
CA GLU A 153 30.81 -30.66 12.11
C GLU A 153 30.78 -31.42 13.45
N ARG A 154 30.75 -30.69 14.57
CA ARG A 154 30.60 -31.28 15.92
C ARG A 154 29.16 -31.66 16.24
N CYS A 155 28.18 -31.14 15.50
CA CYS A 155 26.79 -31.52 15.67
C CYS A 155 26.57 -32.95 15.15
N TYR A 156 25.79 -33.74 15.88
CA TYR A 156 25.38 -35.06 15.43
C TYR A 156 24.63 -34.97 14.08
N ASN A 157 25.07 -35.76 13.10
CA ASN A 157 24.58 -35.73 11.71
C ASN A 157 24.64 -34.35 11.02
N SER A 158 25.50 -33.44 11.48
CA SER A 158 25.50 -32.04 11.05
C SER A 158 24.12 -31.38 11.17
N SER A 159 23.32 -31.80 12.15
CA SER A 159 21.97 -31.28 12.39
C SER A 159 22.03 -30.15 13.41
N CYS A 160 21.46 -29.00 13.06
CA CYS A 160 21.38 -27.86 13.95
C CYS A 160 20.12 -27.03 13.69
N ASN A 161 19.75 -26.22 14.67
CA ASN A 161 18.61 -25.34 14.58
C ASN A 161 18.83 -24.28 13.50
N ARG A 162 17.92 -24.28 12.52
CA ARG A 162 17.92 -23.39 11.35
C ARG A 162 18.05 -21.89 11.64
N THR A 163 17.69 -21.39 12.81
CA THR A 163 17.78 -19.95 13.12
C THR A 163 19.05 -19.55 13.86
N ASN A 164 19.61 -20.41 14.70
CA ASN A 164 20.72 -20.03 15.60
C ASN A 164 21.93 -20.98 15.55
N GLY A 165 21.90 -22.05 14.75
CA GLY A 165 23.04 -22.94 14.53
C GLY A 165 23.32 -23.91 15.68
N VAL A 166 22.50 -23.91 16.73
CA VAL A 166 22.66 -24.78 17.89
C VAL A 166 22.37 -26.23 17.51
N CYS A 167 23.28 -27.15 17.84
CA CYS A 167 23.09 -28.58 17.59
C CYS A 167 21.80 -29.07 18.28
N ASP A 168 20.87 -29.64 17.51
CA ASP A 168 19.55 -30.06 17.98
C ASP A 168 19.48 -31.56 18.32
N GLN A 169 20.40 -32.35 17.77
CA GLN A 169 20.53 -33.79 18.05
C GLN A 169 21.74 -34.16 18.93
N GLY A 170 22.33 -33.17 19.60
CA GLY A 170 23.51 -33.36 20.46
C GLY A 170 24.83 -33.32 19.69
N CYS A 171 25.91 -33.74 20.35
CA CYS A 171 27.28 -33.57 19.87
C CYS A 171 27.98 -34.91 19.54
N LEU A 172 28.85 -34.90 18.53
CA LEU A 172 29.72 -36.04 18.19
C LEU A 172 30.96 -36.05 19.08
N GLY A 173 30.98 -36.90 20.10
CA GLY A 173 32.16 -37.10 20.94
C GLY A 173 32.39 -36.02 22.01
N TYR A 174 31.38 -35.17 22.26
CA TYR A 174 31.38 -34.16 23.32
C TYR A 174 30.19 -34.38 24.25
N ASN A 175 30.36 -34.01 25.53
CA ASN A 175 29.35 -34.25 26.56
C ASN A 175 28.61 -32.96 26.99
N ASP A 176 28.83 -31.85 26.30
CA ASP A 176 28.30 -30.52 26.60
C ASP A 176 27.41 -29.93 25.47
N PRO A 177 26.35 -30.61 25.02
CA PRO A 177 25.36 -29.98 24.15
C PRO A 177 24.70 -28.79 24.85
N PRO A 178 24.41 -27.66 24.15
CA PRO A 178 24.51 -27.46 22.70
C PRO A 178 25.85 -26.93 22.17
N GLU A 179 26.81 -26.62 23.05
CA GLU A 179 28.04 -25.91 22.67
C GLU A 179 29.07 -26.82 21.98
N CYS A 180 29.08 -28.11 22.33
CA CYS A 180 29.97 -29.12 21.74
C CYS A 180 31.45 -28.69 21.77
N ASN A 181 31.91 -28.26 22.94
CA ASN A 181 33.26 -27.74 23.17
C ASN A 181 34.09 -28.60 24.13
N SER A 182 33.49 -29.54 24.89
CA SER A 182 34.19 -30.35 25.91
C SER A 182 33.78 -31.83 26.00
#